data_AF-A0A0B7MJX8-F1
#
_entry.id   AF-A0A0B7MJX8-F1
#
_cell.length_a   1.000
_cell.length_b   1.000
_cell.length_c   1.000
_cell.angle_alpha   90.00
_cell.angle_beta   90.00
_cell.angle_gamma   90.00
#
_symmetry.space_group_name_H-M   'P 1'
#
loop_
_entity.id
_entity.type
_entity.pdbx_description
1 polymer ?
#
loop_
_entity_poly.entity_id
_entity_poly.type
_entity_poly.pdbx_seq_one_letter_code
_entity_poly.pdbx_strand_id
1 'polypeptide(L)'
;MYNHFYGLTFNPFDKSAPIKTAFLSKDYTEMQNRLSFLKGTRGIGLFTASPGMGKTYALRCFAETLNPNLSRMIYTCLVTGFYRQMCVQLGLEPVGRKTDMFRLIQERVRSLLKIYYLNNNLLAVFPPVINGKPIASSM
;
A
#
# COMPACT_ATOMS: atom_id res chain seq x y z
N MET A 1 30.95 -18.39 2.95
CA MET A 1 32.19 -18.82 2.26
C MET A 1 32.35 -18.21 0.87
N TYR A 2 31.30 -17.97 0.09
CA TYR A 2 31.39 -17.32 -1.24
C TYR A 2 31.63 -15.80 -1.20
N ASN A 3 31.07 -15.07 -0.22
CA ASN A 3 31.24 -13.60 -0.13
C ASN A 3 32.70 -13.16 -0.07
N HIS A 4 33.53 -13.83 0.75
CA HIS A 4 34.95 -13.50 0.89
C HIS A 4 35.76 -13.79 -0.39
N PHE A 5 35.41 -14.85 -1.12
CA PHE A 5 36.05 -15.20 -2.39
C PHE A 5 35.81 -14.16 -3.49
N TYR A 6 34.61 -13.55 -3.53
CA TYR A 6 34.27 -12.49 -4.48
C TYR A 6 34.49 -11.07 -3.95
N GLY A 7 35.10 -10.90 -2.77
CA GLY A 7 35.31 -9.59 -2.16
C GLY A 7 34.01 -8.86 -1.78
N LEU A 8 32.89 -9.58 -1.63
CA LEU A 8 31.60 -9.01 -1.27
C LEU A 8 31.49 -8.85 0.25
N THR A 9 31.05 -7.67 0.69
CA THR A 9 30.78 -7.40 2.12
C THR A 9 29.46 -8.03 2.60
N PHE A 10 28.51 -8.25 1.69
CA PHE A 10 27.25 -8.95 1.93
C PHE A 10 26.77 -9.62 0.63
N ASN A 11 25.78 -10.52 0.73
CA ASN A 11 25.21 -11.17 -0.45
C ASN A 11 24.18 -10.24 -1.12
N PRO A 12 24.44 -9.73 -2.35
CA PRO A 12 23.50 -8.83 -3.05
C PRO A 12 22.22 -9.53 -3.52
N PHE A 13 22.20 -10.86 -3.57
CA PHE A 13 21.05 -11.67 -3.97
C PHE A 13 20.20 -12.13 -2.78
N ASP A 14 20.59 -11.78 -1.56
CA ASP A 14 19.78 -12.10 -0.40
C ASP A 14 18.48 -11.28 -0.40
N LYS A 15 17.39 -11.91 0.01
CA LYS A 15 16.07 -11.25 0.14
C LYS A 15 16.09 -10.14 1.19
N SER A 16 17.06 -10.19 2.12
CA SER A 16 17.30 -9.20 3.17
C SER A 16 18.26 -8.07 2.75
N ALA A 17 18.75 -8.07 1.50
CA ALA A 17 19.71 -7.08 1.03
C ALA A 17 19.21 -5.64 1.29
N PRO A 18 20.09 -4.74 1.78
CA PRO A 18 19.70 -3.38 2.14
C PRO A 18 19.07 -2.64 0.95
N ILE A 19 17.97 -1.94 1.21
CA ILE A 19 17.29 -1.12 0.19
C ILE A 19 18.20 0.01 -0.32
N LYS A 20 19.17 0.45 0.48
CA LYS A 20 20.18 1.44 0.10
C LYS A 20 21.09 0.97 -1.04
N THR A 21 21.17 -0.32 -1.31
CA THR A 21 21.95 -0.89 -2.41
C THR A 21 21.07 -1.26 -3.60
N ALA A 22 19.87 -0.68 -3.69
CA ALA A 22 18.97 -0.88 -4.82
C ALA A 22 19.63 -0.46 -6.13
N PHE A 23 19.60 -1.35 -7.11
CA PHE A 23 20.05 -1.04 -8.46
C PHE A 23 19.03 -0.12 -9.15
N LEU A 24 19.44 1.11 -9.46
CA LEU A 24 18.59 2.14 -10.05
C LEU A 24 18.43 1.93 -11.57
N SER A 25 17.76 0.85 -11.96
CA SER A 25 17.40 0.64 -13.37
C SER A 25 16.35 1.66 -13.85
N LYS A 26 16.18 1.75 -15.17
CA LYS A 26 15.11 2.54 -15.79
C LYS A 26 13.74 2.09 -15.28
N ASP A 27 13.50 0.77 -15.31
CA ASP A 27 12.23 0.17 -14.85
C ASP A 27 11.96 0.43 -13.37
N TYR A 28 12.99 0.36 -12.52
CA TYR A 28 12.88 0.69 -11.10
C TYR A 28 12.45 2.14 -10.91
N THR A 29 13.14 3.06 -11.58
CA THR A 29 12.84 4.50 -11.49
C THR A 29 11.42 4.80 -11.96
N GLU A 30 10.99 4.19 -13.07
CA GLU A 30 9.63 4.35 -13.58
C GLU A 30 8.58 3.81 -12.61
N MET A 31 8.81 2.64 -12.01
CA MET A 31 7.91 2.06 -11.02
C MET A 31 7.78 2.97 -9.79
N GLN A 32 8.88 3.53 -9.29
CA GLN A 32 8.86 4.46 -8.15
C GLN A 32 8.09 5.76 -8.47
N ASN A 33 8.25 6.29 -9.68
CA ASN A 33 7.51 7.47 -10.13
C ASN A 33 6.00 7.18 -10.24
N ARG A 34 5.62 6.04 -10.82
CA ARG A 34 4.21 5.61 -10.92
C ARG A 34 3.59 5.37 -9.54
N LEU A 35 4.33 4.77 -8.60
CA LEU A 35 3.88 4.60 -7.21
C LEU A 35 3.69 5.94 -6.48
N SER A 36 4.61 6.89 -6.71
CA SER A 36 4.50 8.24 -6.14
C SER A 36 3.29 9.00 -6.69
N PHE A 37 2.99 8.84 -7.98
CA PHE A 37 1.79 9.38 -8.59
C PHE A 37 0.50 8.72 -8.04
N LEU A 38 0.50 7.40 -7.86
CA LEU A 38 -0.63 6.67 -7.25
C LEU A 38 -0.93 7.11 -5.82
N LYS A 39 0.11 7.41 -5.04
CA LYS A 39 -0.02 7.97 -3.67
C LYS A 39 -0.83 9.28 -3.68
N GLY A 40 -0.58 10.16 -4.67
CA GLY A 40 -1.28 11.44 -4.78
C GLY A 40 -2.71 11.31 -5.31
N THR A 41 -2.89 10.50 -6.37
CA THR A 41 -4.20 10.31 -7.03
C THR A 41 -5.17 9.43 -6.26
N ARG A 42 -4.69 8.61 -5.30
CA ARG A 42 -5.49 7.65 -4.52
C ARG A 42 -6.23 6.63 -5.40
N GLY A 43 -5.57 6.16 -6.47
CA GLY A 43 -6.10 5.19 -7.43
C GLY A 43 -5.65 3.75 -7.18
N ILE A 44 -6.04 2.86 -8.09
CA ILE A 44 -5.59 1.46 -8.17
C ILE A 44 -4.51 1.36 -9.24
N GLY A 45 -3.39 0.69 -8.92
CA GLY A 45 -2.30 0.43 -9.85
C GLY A 45 -2.10 -1.06 -10.10
N LEU A 46 -1.79 -1.43 -11.34
CA LEU A 46 -1.40 -2.79 -11.73
C LEU A 46 0.03 -2.76 -12.28
N PHE A 47 0.91 -3.59 -11.72
CA PHE A 47 2.29 -3.74 -12.17
C PHE A 47 2.51 -5.14 -12.74
N THR A 48 2.81 -5.20 -14.03
CA THR A 48 3.05 -6.46 -14.77
C THR A 48 4.53 -6.58 -15.12
N ALA A 49 5.14 -7.72 -14.79
CA ALA A 49 6.48 -8.07 -15.24
C ALA A 49 6.70 -9.57 -15.06
N SER A 50 7.72 -10.15 -15.68
CA SER A 50 8.11 -11.55 -15.47
C SER A 50 8.54 -11.84 -14.02
N PRO A 51 8.42 -13.10 -13.53
CA PRO A 51 8.97 -13.49 -12.24
C PRO A 51 10.45 -13.09 -12.11
N GLY A 52 10.88 -12.68 -10.92
CA GLY A 52 12.28 -12.25 -10.68
C GLY A 52 12.63 -10.81 -11.08
N MET A 53 11.75 -10.09 -11.79
CA MET A 53 12.01 -8.70 -12.23
C MET A 53 11.84 -7.62 -11.14
N GLY A 54 12.03 -7.96 -9.86
CA GLY A 54 12.08 -6.95 -8.80
C GLY A 54 10.77 -6.26 -8.38
N LYS A 55 9.59 -6.70 -8.85
CA LYS A 55 8.28 -6.09 -8.46
C LYS A 55 8.09 -5.92 -6.95
N THR A 56 8.28 -7.00 -6.19
CA THR A 56 8.15 -6.98 -4.72
C THR A 56 9.26 -6.15 -4.08
N TYR A 57 10.46 -6.15 -4.67
CA TYR A 57 11.59 -5.38 -4.16
C TYR A 57 11.35 -3.87 -4.32
N ALA A 58 10.87 -3.42 -5.48
CA ALA A 58 10.52 -2.03 -5.72
C ALA A 58 9.42 -1.53 -4.76
N LEU A 59 8.37 -2.33 -4.53
CA LEU A 59 7.34 -2.02 -3.53
C LEU A 59 7.93 -1.88 -2.11
N ARG A 60 8.88 -2.74 -1.74
CA ARG A 60 9.57 -2.64 -0.45
C ARG A 60 10.42 -1.37 -0.37
N CYS A 61 11.13 -1.02 -1.44
CA CYS A 61 11.91 0.22 -1.50
C CYS A 61 11.00 1.46 -1.39
N PHE A 62 9.84 1.43 -2.04
CA PHE A 62 8.83 2.48 -1.90
C PHE A 62 8.25 2.57 -0.48
N ALA A 63 8.09 1.44 0.22
CA ALA A 63 7.62 1.42 1.60
C ALA A 63 8.49 2.29 2.53
N GLU A 64 9.81 2.22 2.36
CA GLU A 64 10.78 2.99 3.15
C GLU A 64 10.76 4.49 2.85
N THR A 65 10.32 4.91 1.66
CA THR A 65 10.22 6.33 1.32
C THR A 65 8.93 6.97 1.86
N LEU A 66 8.00 6.16 2.35
CA LEU A 66 6.74 6.63 2.93
C LEU A 66 6.93 7.07 4.37
N ASN A 67 6.32 8.20 4.73
CA ASN A 67 6.28 8.66 6.12
C ASN A 67 5.34 7.74 6.92
N PRO A 68 5.83 7.01 7.93
CA PRO A 68 5.01 6.05 8.70
C PRO A 68 3.87 6.71 9.47
N ASN A 69 3.98 8.01 9.78
CA ASN A 69 2.93 8.77 10.48
C ASN A 69 1.76 9.14 9.56
N LEU A 70 2.03 9.33 8.26
CA LEU A 70 1.03 9.78 7.29
C LEU A 70 0.45 8.65 6.44
N SER A 71 1.21 7.57 6.29
CA SER A 71 0.85 6.46 5.41
C SER A 71 1.25 5.13 6.04
N ARG A 72 0.30 4.20 6.01
CA ARG A 72 0.52 2.80 6.38
C ARG A 72 0.50 1.95 5.13
N MET A 73 1.61 1.28 4.83
CA MET A 73 1.66 0.28 3.76
C MET A 73 1.23 -1.07 4.34
N ILE A 74 0.26 -1.72 3.69
CA ILE A 74 -0.21 -3.06 4.06
C ILE A 74 0.14 -4.01 2.92
N TYR A 75 0.95 -5.03 3.23
CA TYR A 75 1.27 -6.11 2.29
C TYR A 75 0.36 -7.30 2.56
N THR A 76 -0.40 -7.75 1.56
CA THR A 76 -1.27 -8.93 1.67
C THR A 76 -1.16 -9.77 0.41
N CYS A 77 -1.15 -11.09 0.58
CA CYS A 77 -1.23 -12.03 -0.53
C CYS A 77 -2.71 -12.35 -0.81
N LEU A 78 -3.06 -12.51 -2.08
CA LEU A 78 -4.39 -12.95 -2.50
C LEU A 78 -4.56 -14.45 -2.18
N VAL A 79 -4.85 -14.76 -0.92
CA VAL A 79 -5.08 -16.13 -0.43
C VAL A 79 -6.39 -16.24 0.36
N THR A 80 -6.77 -17.46 0.72
CA THR A 80 -7.91 -17.74 1.59
C THR A 80 -7.82 -16.94 2.88
N GLY A 81 -8.91 -16.26 3.25
CA GLY A 81 -8.94 -15.41 4.44
C GLY A 81 -8.52 -13.95 4.24
N PHE A 82 -8.47 -13.43 3.01
CA PHE A 82 -8.22 -12.01 2.70
C PHE A 82 -8.94 -11.02 3.65
N TYR A 83 -10.24 -11.21 3.88
CA TYR A 83 -11.02 -10.31 4.75
C TYR A 83 -10.55 -10.35 6.21
N ARG A 84 -10.19 -11.54 6.70
CA ARG A 84 -9.64 -11.72 8.04
C ARG A 84 -8.28 -11.05 8.16
N GLN A 85 -7.41 -11.22 7.17
CA GLN A 85 -6.11 -10.56 7.13
C GLN A 85 -6.26 -9.04 7.07
N MET A 86 -7.16 -8.53 6.23
CA MET A 86 -7.44 -7.09 6.14
C MET A 86 -7.97 -6.50 7.45
N CYS A 87 -8.82 -7.23 8.18
CA CYS A 87 -9.26 -6.82 9.52
C CYS A 87 -8.05 -6.63 10.45
N VAL A 88 -7.18 -7.66 10.55
CA VAL A 88 -5.99 -7.61 11.41
C VAL A 88 -5.05 -6.47 11.01
N GLN A 89 -4.80 -6.26 9.72
CA GLN A 89 -3.92 -5.19 9.21
C GLN A 89 -4.48 -3.78 9.47
N LEU A 90 -5.80 -3.64 9.56
CA LEU A 90 -6.48 -2.39 9.92
C LEU A 90 -6.65 -2.19 11.44
N GLY A 91 -6.22 -3.18 12.25
CA GLY A 91 -6.36 -3.18 13.71
C GLY A 91 -7.78 -3.50 14.18
N LEU A 92 -8.50 -4.35 13.44
CA LEU A 92 -9.85 -4.81 13.74
C LEU A 92 -9.84 -6.27 14.17
N GLU A 93 -10.68 -6.62 15.13
CA GLU A 93 -10.92 -8.02 15.52
C GLU A 93 -11.75 -8.75 14.46
N PRO A 94 -11.25 -9.84 13.86
CA PRO A 94 -11.95 -10.54 12.80
C PRO A 94 -13.12 -11.37 13.35
N VAL A 95 -14.29 -11.21 12.74
CA VAL A 95 -15.51 -11.97 13.05
C VAL A 95 -15.72 -13.15 12.10
N GLY A 96 -16.52 -14.13 12.51
CA GLY A 96 -16.68 -15.39 11.75
C GLY A 96 -17.34 -15.23 10.37
N ARG A 97 -18.24 -14.24 10.19
CA ARG A 97 -18.96 -14.03 8.93
C ARG A 97 -18.24 -13.04 8.02
N LYS A 98 -18.12 -13.37 6.74
CA LYS A 98 -17.48 -12.53 5.71
C LYS A 98 -18.18 -11.18 5.52
N THR A 99 -19.51 -11.16 5.55
CA THR A 99 -20.33 -9.94 5.44
C THR A 99 -20.00 -8.94 6.53
N ASP A 100 -19.87 -9.45 7.76
CA ASP A 100 -19.64 -8.63 8.95
C ASP A 100 -18.22 -8.07 8.92
N MET A 101 -17.23 -8.90 8.54
CA MET A 101 -15.86 -8.43 8.30
C MET A 101 -15.79 -7.34 7.22
N PHE A 102 -16.52 -7.50 6.11
CA PHE A 102 -16.55 -6.49 5.06
C PHE A 102 -17.13 -5.16 5.56
N ARG A 103 -18.22 -5.21 6.33
CA ARG A 103 -18.81 -4.02 6.94
C ARG A 103 -17.83 -3.33 7.90
N LEU A 104 -17.15 -4.09 8.76
CA LEU A 104 -16.15 -3.56 9.69
C LEU A 104 -15.00 -2.85 8.95
N ILE A 105 -14.50 -3.45 7.86
CA ILE A 105 -13.48 -2.84 7.01
C ILE A 105 -13.98 -1.51 6.43
N GLN A 106 -15.21 -1.48 5.88
CA GLN A 106 -15.78 -0.25 5.33
C GLN A 106 -15.94 0.85 6.38
N GLU A 107 -16.46 0.53 7.56
CA GLU A 107 -16.62 1.47 8.68
C GLU A 107 -15.26 2.03 9.12
N ARG A 108 -14.24 1.17 9.22
CA ARG A 108 -12.88 1.58 9.58
C ARG A 108 -12.27 2.51 8.54
N VAL A 109 -12.38 2.19 7.25
CA VAL A 109 -11.87 3.04 6.17
C VAL A 109 -12.57 4.40 6.14
N ARG A 110 -13.90 4.44 6.30
CA ARG A 110 -14.66 5.71 6.39
C ARG A 110 -14.21 6.55 7.58
N SER A 111 -13.99 5.93 8.74
CA SER A 111 -13.48 6.61 9.94
C SER A 111 -12.09 7.22 9.72
N LEU A 112 -11.16 6.45 9.13
CA LEU A 112 -9.82 6.93 8.80
C LEU A 112 -9.83 8.10 7.81
N LEU A 113 -10.69 8.02 6.78
CA LEU A 113 -10.89 9.14 5.87
C LEU A 113 -11.42 10.35 6.63
N LYS A 114 -12.48 10.22 7.43
CA LYS A 114 -13.02 11.35 8.21
C LYS A 114 -11.95 12.06 9.04
N ILE A 115 -11.12 11.31 9.77
CA ILE A 115 -10.00 11.85 10.56
C ILE A 115 -8.99 12.59 9.66
N TYR A 116 -8.61 12.00 8.53
CA TYR A 116 -7.69 12.63 7.59
C TYR A 116 -8.23 13.99 7.09
N TYR A 117 -9.50 14.07 6.67
CA TYR A 117 -10.06 15.33 6.15
C TYR A 117 -10.25 16.38 7.24
N LEU A 118 -10.56 15.99 8.47
CA LEU A 118 -10.59 16.88 9.63
C LEU A 118 -9.22 17.51 9.89
N ASN A 119 -8.17 16.68 9.91
CA ASN A 119 -6.80 17.13 10.17
C ASN A 119 -6.24 18.01 9.05
N ASN A 120 -6.78 17.91 7.83
CA ASN A 120 -6.37 18.74 6.69
C ASN A 120 -7.34 19.89 6.37
N ASN A 121 -8.37 20.11 7.21
CA ASN A 121 -9.37 21.18 7.05
C ASN A 121 -10.09 21.16 5.68
N LEU A 122 -10.36 19.96 5.13
CA LEU A 122 -10.90 19.74 3.78
C LEU A 122 -12.36 19.22 3.78
N LEU A 123 -13.15 19.51 4.82
CA LEU A 123 -14.50 18.94 5.01
C LEU A 123 -15.51 19.29 3.89
N ALA A 124 -15.24 20.29 3.05
CA ALA A 124 -16.16 20.73 1.99
C ALA A 124 -16.24 19.78 0.77
N VAL A 125 -15.45 18.70 0.71
CA VAL A 125 -15.30 17.88 -0.52
C VAL A 125 -15.96 16.49 -0.43
N PHE A 126 -16.79 16.23 0.58
CA PHE A 126 -17.64 15.03 0.56
C PHE A 126 -19.08 15.39 0.22
N PRO A 127 -19.55 15.16 -1.03
CA PRO A 127 -20.96 14.87 -1.19
C PRO A 127 -21.22 13.57 -0.42
N PRO A 128 -22.24 13.52 0.46
CA PRO A 128 -22.58 12.30 1.16
C PRO A 128 -23.06 11.27 0.14
N VAL A 129 -22.24 10.24 -0.10
CA VAL A 129 -22.67 9.08 -0.90
C VAL A 129 -23.48 8.17 0.04
N ILE A 130 -24.79 8.37 0.04
CA ILE A 130 -25.76 7.44 0.57
C ILE A 130 -26.27 6.63 -0.62
N ASN A 131 -26.15 5.30 -0.59
CA ASN A 131 -26.63 4.37 -1.63
C ASN A 131 -26.01 4.56 -3.03
N GLY A 132 -24.69 4.75 -3.12
CA GLY A 132 -23.95 4.54 -4.38
C GLY A 132 -24.17 5.55 -5.50
N LYS A 133 -24.80 6.70 -5.24
CA LYS A 133 -24.83 7.83 -6.18
C LYS A 133 -24.19 9.07 -5.54
N PRO A 134 -23.26 9.76 -6.23
CA PRO A 134 -22.80 11.07 -5.81
C PRO A 134 -23.92 12.09 -6.04
N ILE A 135 -24.27 12.85 -4.99
CA ILE A 135 -25.12 14.03 -5.12
C ILE A 135 -24.24 15.10 -5.76
N ALA A 136 -24.56 15.49 -6.99
CA ALA A 136 -23.98 16.68 -7.60
C ALA A 136 -24.37 17.88 -6.75
N SER A 137 -23.39 18.55 -6.14
CA SER A 137 -23.58 19.85 -5.54
C SER A 137 -23.85 20.84 -6.67
N SER A 138 -25.13 21.17 -6.85
CA SER A 138 -25.51 22.40 -7.54
C SER A 138 -25.33 23.54 -6.54
N MET A 139 -24.24 24.28 -6.71
CA MET A 139 -24.08 25.72 -6.49
C MET A 139 -22.66 26.11 -6.88
#